data_AF-A0A2U3L0Y4-F1
#
_entry.id   AF-A0A2U3L0Y4-F1
#
_cell.length_a   1.000
_cell.length_b   1.000
_cell.length_c   1.000
_cell.angle_alpha   90.00
_cell.angle_beta   90.00
_cell.angle_gamma   90.00
#
_symmetry.space_group_name_H-M   'P 1'
#
loop_
_entity.id
_entity.type
_entity.pdbx_description
1 polymer ?
#
loop_
_entity_poly.entity_id
_entity_poly.type
_entity_poly.pdbx_seq_one_letter_code
_entity_poly.pdbx_strand_id
1 'polypeptide(L)'
;MYVREKIIDKEVLLMSKPKKDLNATPIISDANAERIDRLVDDYKSHILTQLNARDHRETTRSDRLADKVALFAGSWKFIIIFSVFLVLWMVWNSLTLTNALHFDVAPFILLNLILSFTAAFQAPFIIMSQNRQAIRDKHEAVVDFSINYKAEIEIDDVQRHLHHLELQVADIHEMLQKLHSKQTEQQNP
;
A
#
# COMPACT_ATOMS: atom_id res chain seq x y z
N MET A 1 74.54 20.72 -10.55
CA MET A 1 73.64 21.82 -10.96
C MET A 1 72.65 21.27 -11.99
N TYR A 2 71.70 20.43 -11.56
CA TYR A 2 70.67 19.83 -12.43
C TYR A 2 69.55 19.21 -11.55
N VAL A 3 69.12 19.94 -10.50
CA VAL A 3 68.11 19.47 -9.51
C VAL A 3 66.98 20.49 -9.34
N ARG A 4 66.84 21.50 -10.23
CA ARG A 4 65.91 22.62 -10.02
C ARG A 4 64.90 22.89 -11.14
N GLU A 5 64.62 21.90 -11.99
CA GLU A 5 63.75 22.11 -13.16
C GLU A 5 62.72 21.00 -13.41
N LYS A 6 62.51 20.09 -12.44
CA LYS A 6 61.47 19.04 -12.54
C LYS A 6 60.40 19.06 -11.45
N ILE A 7 60.36 20.10 -10.63
CA ILE A 7 59.38 20.24 -9.53
C ILE A 7 58.28 21.27 -9.84
N ILE A 8 58.47 22.14 -10.85
CA ILE A 8 57.49 23.21 -11.15
C ILE A 8 56.34 22.72 -12.06
N ASP A 9 56.53 21.66 -12.86
CA ASP A 9 55.49 21.19 -13.80
C ASP A 9 54.44 20.24 -13.19
N LYS A 10 54.61 19.75 -11.95
CA LYS A 10 53.59 18.92 -11.28
C LYS A 10 52.57 19.71 -10.47
N GLU A 11 52.89 20.95 -10.07
CA GLU A 11 51.96 21.80 -9.31
C GLU A 11 50.95 22.53 -10.21
N VAL A 12 51.30 22.82 -11.47
CA VAL A 12 50.41 23.52 -12.41
C VAL A 12 49.33 22.61 -13.00
N LEU A 13 49.53 21.28 -12.99
CA LEU A 13 48.54 20.33 -13.53
C LEU A 13 47.46 19.90 -12.52
N LEU A 14 47.56 20.27 -11.24
CA LEU A 14 46.55 19.97 -10.21
C LEU A 14 45.59 21.13 -9.95
N MET A 15 45.76 22.26 -10.64
CA MET A 15 45.00 23.49 -10.40
C MET A 15 43.96 23.80 -11.49
N SER A 16 43.37 22.77 -12.09
CA SER A 16 42.14 22.89 -12.89
C SER A 16 41.08 21.91 -12.38
N LYS A 17 40.72 22.02 -11.10
CA LYS A 17 39.39 21.57 -10.65
C LYS A 17 38.36 22.61 -11.10
N PRO A 18 37.26 22.21 -11.76
CA PRO A 18 36.20 23.15 -12.07
C PRO A 18 35.68 23.77 -10.77
N LYS A 19 35.55 25.11 -10.76
CA LYS A 19 34.79 25.83 -9.74
C LYS A 19 33.44 25.14 -9.62
N LYS A 20 33.19 24.52 -8.46
CA LYS A 20 31.85 24.06 -8.12
C LYS A 20 31.03 25.31 -7.89
N ASP A 21 30.12 25.56 -8.81
CA ASP A 21 29.29 26.74 -8.87
C ASP A 21 28.53 26.89 -7.54
N LEU A 22 28.84 27.95 -6.80
CA LEU A 22 28.27 28.22 -5.47
C LEU A 22 26.81 28.71 -5.53
N ASN A 23 26.13 28.61 -6.68
CA ASN A 23 24.78 29.14 -6.91
C ASN A 23 23.83 28.17 -7.65
N ALA A 24 24.05 26.86 -7.55
CA ALA A 24 23.01 25.89 -7.85
C ALA A 24 22.67 25.17 -6.55
N THR A 25 21.41 25.24 -6.15
CA THR A 25 20.86 24.42 -5.08
C THR A 25 20.30 23.13 -5.69
N PRO A 26 21.04 22.02 -5.73
CA PRO A 26 20.43 20.69 -5.82
C PRO A 26 20.48 20.10 -4.41
N ILE A 27 19.39 20.27 -3.67
CA ILE A 27 19.11 19.37 -2.56
C ILE A 27 18.91 18.00 -3.21
N ILE A 28 19.65 16.97 -2.77
CA ILE A 28 19.72 15.59 -3.30
C ILE A 28 20.94 15.34 -4.20
N SER A 29 22.04 14.91 -3.57
CA SER A 29 23.17 14.22 -4.20
C SER A 29 22.72 12.84 -4.70
N ASP A 30 23.18 12.39 -5.87
CA ASP A 30 22.82 11.09 -6.49
C ASP A 30 23.02 9.89 -5.54
N ALA A 31 24.00 9.98 -4.64
CA ALA A 31 24.26 8.97 -3.60
C ALA A 31 23.14 8.86 -2.54
N ASN A 32 22.36 9.92 -2.32
CA ASN A 32 21.22 9.92 -1.41
C ASN A 32 19.96 9.39 -2.10
N ALA A 33 19.79 9.65 -3.40
CA ALA A 33 18.69 9.08 -4.18
C ALA A 33 18.72 7.55 -4.19
N GLU A 34 19.90 6.96 -4.39
CA GLU A 34 20.11 5.50 -4.40
C GLU A 34 19.94 4.85 -3.00
N ARG A 35 20.04 5.62 -1.92
CA ARG A 35 19.74 5.15 -0.55
C ARG A 35 18.24 5.21 -0.27
N ILE A 36 17.55 6.25 -0.75
CA ILE A 36 16.10 6.39 -0.62
C ILE A 36 15.38 5.29 -1.39
N ASP A 37 15.79 4.98 -2.62
CA ASP A 37 15.20 3.88 -3.40
C ASP A 37 15.33 2.53 -2.69
N ARG A 38 16.50 2.24 -2.10
CA ARG A 38 16.70 1.01 -1.32
C ARG A 38 15.81 0.93 -0.08
N LEU A 39 15.57 2.05 0.60
CA LEU A 39 14.66 2.10 1.75
C LEU A 39 13.20 1.93 1.32
N VAL A 40 12.80 2.52 0.19
CA VAL A 40 11.45 2.35 -0.36
C VAL A 40 11.22 0.90 -0.78
N ASP A 41 12.18 0.26 -1.43
CA ASP A 41 12.08 -1.13 -1.85
C ASP A 41 12.05 -2.10 -0.64
N ASP A 42 12.88 -1.85 0.38
CA ASP A 42 12.87 -2.66 1.60
C ASP A 42 11.53 -2.52 2.36
N TYR A 43 11.02 -1.29 2.47
CA TYR A 43 9.71 -1.03 3.09
C TYR A 43 8.56 -1.69 2.30
N LYS A 44 8.56 -1.55 0.97
CA LYS A 44 7.58 -2.17 0.07
C LYS A 44 7.61 -3.69 0.20
N SER A 45 8.79 -4.28 0.25
CA SER A 45 8.95 -5.73 0.41
C SER A 45 8.39 -6.24 1.74
N HIS A 46 8.61 -5.51 2.84
CA HIS A 46 8.10 -5.87 4.16
C HIS A 46 6.57 -5.76 4.24
N ILE A 47 5.97 -4.71 3.68
CA ILE A 47 4.51 -4.55 3.65
C ILE A 47 3.86 -5.65 2.79
N LEU A 48 4.38 -5.90 1.59
CA LEU A 48 3.83 -6.92 0.68
C LEU A 48 3.94 -8.33 1.26
N THR A 49 5.02 -8.62 1.98
CA THR A 49 5.23 -9.93 2.63
C THR A 49 4.26 -10.11 3.79
N GLN A 50 3.98 -9.07 4.58
CA GLN A 50 2.99 -9.15 5.65
C GLN A 50 1.55 -9.25 5.14
N LEU A 51 1.22 -8.61 4.02
CA LEU A 51 -0.08 -8.76 3.36
C LEU A 51 -0.26 -10.18 2.82
N ASN A 52 0.71 -10.72 2.08
CA ASN A 52 0.64 -12.07 1.52
C ASN A 52 0.67 -13.18 2.59
N ALA A 53 1.47 -13.03 3.66
CA ALA A 53 1.55 -14.02 4.73
C ALA A 53 0.25 -14.16 5.53
N ARG A 54 -0.59 -13.12 5.55
CA ARG A 54 -1.89 -13.11 6.25
C ARG A 54 -3.02 -13.74 5.43
N ASP A 55 -2.95 -13.69 4.10
CA ASP A 55 -3.98 -14.27 3.24
C ASP A 55 -3.91 -15.81 3.17
N HIS A 56 -2.78 -16.41 3.56
CA HIS A 56 -2.51 -17.84 3.35
C HIS A 56 -2.82 -18.76 4.53
N ARG A 57 -3.30 -18.26 5.68
CA ARG A 57 -3.41 -19.11 6.88
C ARG A 57 -4.69 -19.95 7.03
N GLU A 58 -5.77 -19.69 6.30
CA GLU A 58 -7.06 -20.39 6.58
C GLU A 58 -7.94 -20.58 5.34
N THR A 59 -7.41 -20.70 4.10
CA THR A 59 -8.30 -20.99 2.96
C THR A 59 -8.56 -22.49 2.86
N THR A 60 -9.60 -22.98 3.52
CA THR A 60 -10.07 -24.36 3.31
C THR A 60 -10.54 -24.49 1.85
N ARG A 61 -10.45 -25.68 1.26
CA ARG A 61 -10.91 -25.91 -0.13
C ARG A 61 -12.38 -25.50 -0.33
N SER A 62 -13.20 -25.61 0.72
CA SER A 62 -14.59 -25.15 0.77
C SER A 62 -14.71 -23.63 0.65
N ASP A 63 -13.84 -22.86 1.29
CA ASP A 63 -13.91 -21.39 1.28
C ASP A 63 -13.58 -20.84 -0.10
N ARG A 64 -12.59 -21.43 -0.77
CA ARG A 64 -12.26 -21.10 -2.16
C ARG A 64 -13.40 -21.44 -3.13
N LEU A 65 -14.17 -22.49 -2.84
CA LEU A 65 -15.32 -22.86 -3.67
C LEU A 65 -16.48 -21.88 -3.44
N ALA A 66 -16.77 -21.57 -2.17
CA ALA A 66 -17.81 -20.61 -1.79
C ALA A 66 -17.54 -19.22 -2.38
N ASP A 67 -16.30 -18.75 -2.35
CA ASP A 67 -15.93 -17.46 -2.97
C ASP A 67 -16.14 -17.44 -4.48
N LYS A 68 -15.74 -18.51 -5.17
CA LYS A 68 -15.97 -18.61 -6.62
C LYS A 68 -17.45 -18.64 -6.96
N VAL A 69 -18.26 -19.35 -6.17
CA VAL A 69 -19.71 -19.41 -6.33
C VAL A 69 -20.34 -18.05 -6.04
N ALA A 70 -19.94 -17.35 -4.98
CA ALA A 70 -20.45 -16.02 -4.65
C ALA A 70 -20.11 -14.99 -5.73
N LEU A 71 -18.86 -14.98 -6.23
CA LEU A 71 -18.42 -14.11 -7.32
C LEU A 71 -19.16 -14.40 -8.63
N PHE A 72 -19.42 -15.69 -8.91
CA PHE A 72 -20.17 -16.10 -10.10
C PHE A 72 -21.64 -15.73 -10.00
N ALA A 73 -22.29 -16.04 -8.88
CA ALA A 73 -23.71 -15.75 -8.64
C ALA A 73 -23.99 -14.23 -8.57
N GLY A 74 -23.03 -13.42 -8.15
CA GLY A 74 -23.12 -11.96 -8.13
C GLY A 74 -22.83 -11.27 -9.47
N SER A 75 -22.51 -12.01 -10.53
CA SER A 75 -22.12 -11.42 -11.83
C SER A 75 -23.33 -11.10 -12.72
N TRP A 76 -23.29 -9.93 -13.37
CA TRP A 76 -24.27 -9.55 -14.39
C TRP A 76 -24.39 -10.57 -15.53
N LYS A 77 -23.29 -11.23 -15.90
CA LYS A 77 -23.30 -12.26 -16.96
C LYS A 77 -24.08 -13.51 -16.54
N PHE A 78 -24.00 -13.90 -15.27
CA PHE A 78 -24.73 -15.04 -14.73
C PHE A 78 -26.24 -14.79 -14.78
N ILE A 79 -26.68 -13.61 -14.36
CA ILE A 79 -28.10 -13.22 -14.40
C ILE A 79 -28.66 -13.36 -15.82
N ILE A 80 -27.96 -12.83 -16.82
CA ILE A 80 -28.41 -12.88 -18.22
C ILE A 80 -28.51 -14.34 -18.73
N ILE A 81 -27.47 -15.15 -18.51
CA ILE A 81 -27.45 -16.56 -18.94
C ILE A 81 -28.56 -17.35 -18.25
N PHE A 82 -28.74 -17.15 -16.94
CA PHE A 82 -29.77 -17.82 -16.15
C PHE A 82 -31.17 -17.42 -16.60
N SER A 83 -31.42 -16.14 -16.86
CA SER A 83 -32.70 -15.67 -17.40
C SER A 83 -32.99 -16.24 -18.79
N VAL A 84 -32.00 -16.30 -19.69
CA VAL A 84 -32.17 -16.92 -21.02
C VAL A 84 -32.49 -18.41 -20.88
N PHE A 85 -31.77 -19.12 -19.99
CA PHE A 85 -32.05 -20.52 -19.71
C PHE A 85 -33.49 -20.75 -19.23
N LEU A 86 -33.99 -19.93 -18.28
CA LEU A 86 -35.37 -20.03 -17.81
C LEU A 86 -36.38 -19.81 -18.93
N VAL A 87 -36.16 -18.79 -19.78
CA VAL A 87 -37.04 -18.52 -20.93
C VAL A 87 -37.04 -19.67 -21.93
N LEU A 88 -35.86 -20.21 -22.25
CA LEU A 88 -35.73 -21.38 -23.14
C LEU A 88 -36.42 -22.61 -22.55
N TRP A 89 -36.29 -22.84 -21.24
CA TRP A 89 -36.96 -23.94 -20.54
C TRP A 89 -38.49 -23.81 -20.59
N MET A 90 -39.01 -22.61 -20.34
CA MET A 90 -40.44 -22.32 -20.45
C MET A 90 -40.96 -22.53 -21.88
N VAL A 91 -40.24 -22.04 -22.89
CA VAL A 91 -40.60 -22.21 -24.30
C VAL A 91 -40.56 -23.69 -24.71
N TRP A 92 -39.53 -24.42 -24.30
CA TRP A 92 -39.38 -25.86 -24.57
C TRP A 92 -40.53 -26.68 -23.97
N ASN A 93 -40.89 -26.42 -22.71
CA ASN A 93 -42.00 -27.12 -22.06
C ASN A 93 -43.38 -26.66 -22.55
N SER A 94 -43.51 -25.41 -23.03
CA SER A 94 -44.76 -24.87 -23.59
C SER A 94 -45.00 -25.25 -25.06
N LEU A 95 -43.97 -25.70 -25.79
CA LEU A 95 -44.12 -26.18 -27.16
C LEU A 95 -44.88 -27.52 -27.15
N THR A 96 -46.02 -27.53 -27.82
CA THR A 96 -47.00 -28.63 -27.92
C THR A 96 -46.45 -29.95 -28.46
N LEU A 97 -45.20 -29.97 -28.97
CA LEU A 97 -44.50 -31.17 -29.44
C LEU A 97 -44.24 -32.18 -28.29
N THR A 98 -44.28 -31.73 -27.04
CA THR A 98 -44.02 -32.54 -25.84
C THR A 98 -45.28 -32.94 -25.06
N ASN A 99 -46.50 -32.70 -25.61
CA ASN A 99 -47.78 -33.02 -24.95
C ASN A 99 -48.00 -34.52 -24.62
N ALA A 100 -47.17 -35.43 -25.15
CA ALA A 100 -47.21 -36.85 -24.79
C ALA A 100 -46.47 -37.17 -23.48
N LEU A 101 -45.52 -36.34 -23.07
CA LEU A 101 -44.71 -36.50 -21.86
C LEU A 101 -44.86 -35.22 -21.02
N HIS A 102 -45.87 -35.21 -20.15
CA HIS A 102 -46.23 -34.11 -19.24
C HIS A 102 -45.14 -33.88 -18.18
N PHE A 103 -43.96 -33.41 -18.58
CA PHE A 103 -42.79 -33.31 -17.72
C PHE A 103 -42.85 -32.07 -16.80
N ASP A 104 -43.46 -30.95 -17.24
CA ASP A 104 -43.73 -29.76 -16.40
C ASP A 104 -44.85 -28.86 -16.99
N VAL A 105 -46.12 -29.18 -16.69
CA VAL A 105 -47.30 -28.40 -17.16
C VAL A 105 -47.41 -27.10 -16.36
N ALA A 106 -47.88 -26.01 -17.00
CA ALA A 106 -48.20 -24.76 -16.31
C ALA A 106 -49.08 -25.06 -15.07
N PRO A 107 -48.64 -24.69 -13.84
CA PRO A 107 -47.79 -23.54 -13.49
C PRO A 107 -46.29 -23.83 -13.22
N PHE A 108 -45.66 -24.80 -13.90
CA PHE A 108 -44.21 -25.10 -13.82
C PHE A 108 -43.69 -25.43 -12.40
N ILE A 109 -44.19 -26.51 -11.80
CA ILE A 109 -43.92 -26.88 -10.41
C ILE A 109 -42.44 -27.19 -10.16
N LEU A 110 -41.76 -27.82 -11.13
CA LEU A 110 -40.35 -28.19 -10.99
C LEU A 110 -39.45 -26.96 -11.07
N LEU A 111 -39.74 -26.05 -12.01
CA LEU A 111 -39.02 -24.79 -12.12
C LEU A 111 -39.18 -23.95 -10.85
N ASN A 112 -40.39 -23.89 -10.30
CA ASN A 112 -40.66 -23.18 -9.07
C ASN A 112 -39.91 -23.78 -7.86
N LEU A 113 -39.83 -25.12 -7.78
CA LEU A 113 -39.07 -25.82 -6.73
C LEU A 113 -37.57 -25.48 -6.80
N ILE A 114 -36.97 -25.57 -7.99
CA ILE A 114 -35.54 -25.29 -8.21
C ILE A 114 -35.24 -23.82 -7.89
N LEU A 115 -36.09 -22.89 -8.32
CA LEU A 115 -35.91 -21.47 -8.07
C LEU A 115 -35.99 -21.13 -6.58
N SER A 116 -36.97 -21.72 -5.88
CA SER A 116 -37.15 -21.54 -4.44
C SER A 116 -35.96 -22.09 -3.64
N PHE A 117 -35.48 -23.28 -4.00
CA PHE A 117 -34.29 -23.87 -3.39
C PHE A 117 -33.05 -22.99 -3.64
N THR A 118 -32.83 -22.55 -4.87
CA THR A 118 -31.69 -21.69 -5.23
C THR A 118 -31.68 -20.40 -4.41
N ALA A 119 -32.84 -19.74 -4.29
CA ALA A 119 -32.98 -18.52 -3.49
C ALA A 119 -32.69 -18.75 -2.00
N ALA A 120 -33.12 -19.89 -1.44
CA ALA A 120 -32.88 -20.23 -0.03
C ALA A 120 -31.39 -20.39 0.29
N PHE A 121 -30.58 -20.93 -0.63
CA PHE A 121 -29.12 -21.08 -0.44
C PHE A 121 -28.32 -19.83 -0.79
N GLN A 122 -28.90 -18.89 -1.53
CA GLN A 122 -28.21 -17.69 -1.98
C GLN A 122 -27.85 -16.75 -0.83
N ALA A 123 -28.77 -16.48 0.09
CA ALA A 123 -28.54 -15.56 1.21
C ALA A 123 -27.43 -16.03 2.19
N PRO A 124 -27.40 -17.30 2.64
CA PRO A 124 -26.32 -17.81 3.49
C PRO A 124 -24.94 -17.71 2.83
N PHE A 125 -24.82 -18.03 1.53
CA PHE A 125 -23.53 -17.93 0.83
C PHE A 125 -23.06 -16.48 0.70
N ILE A 126 -23.98 -15.56 0.39
CA ILE A 126 -23.66 -14.13 0.38
C ILE A 126 -23.19 -13.68 1.77
N ILE A 127 -23.94 -13.98 2.83
CA ILE A 127 -23.63 -13.56 4.20
C ILE A 127 -22.31 -14.18 4.69
N MET A 128 -22.03 -15.45 4.37
CA MET A 128 -20.75 -16.09 4.72
C MET A 128 -19.57 -15.41 3.99
N SER A 129 -19.72 -15.12 2.69
CA SER A 129 -18.67 -14.43 1.93
C SER A 129 -18.42 -13.01 2.44
N GLN A 130 -19.49 -12.31 2.83
CA GLN A 130 -19.44 -10.97 3.42
C GLN A 130 -18.83 -10.99 4.82
N ASN A 131 -19.22 -11.93 5.67
CA ASN A 131 -18.66 -12.06 7.03
C ASN A 131 -17.14 -12.31 6.97
N ARG A 132 -16.66 -13.10 6.01
CA ARG A 132 -15.21 -13.32 5.82
C ARG A 132 -14.49 -12.06 5.35
N GLN A 133 -15.10 -11.26 4.47
CA GLN A 133 -14.55 -9.96 4.04
C GLN A 133 -14.48 -8.99 5.22
N ALA A 134 -15.59 -8.82 5.96
CA ALA A 134 -15.66 -7.92 7.11
C ALA A 134 -14.63 -8.25 8.21
N ILE A 135 -14.35 -9.53 8.46
CA ILE A 135 -13.29 -9.93 9.40
C ILE A 135 -11.91 -9.48 8.91
N ARG A 136 -11.61 -9.64 7.61
CA ARG A 136 -10.34 -9.18 7.02
C ARG A 136 -10.23 -7.66 7.10
N ASP A 137 -11.27 -6.94 6.69
CA ASP A 137 -11.31 -5.47 6.71
C ASP A 137 -11.11 -4.93 8.13
N LYS A 138 -11.75 -5.56 9.13
CA LYS A 138 -11.56 -5.20 10.55
C LYS A 138 -10.11 -5.42 10.99
N HIS A 139 -9.49 -6.53 10.62
CA HIS A 139 -8.10 -6.81 10.98
C HIS A 139 -7.13 -5.83 10.31
N GLU A 140 -7.35 -5.52 9.03
CA GLU A 140 -6.58 -4.52 8.30
C GLU A 140 -6.70 -3.14 8.96
N ALA A 141 -7.91 -2.71 9.32
CA ALA A 141 -8.14 -1.45 10.04
C ALA A 141 -7.42 -1.38 11.39
N VAL A 142 -7.36 -2.47 12.15
CA VAL A 142 -6.63 -2.52 13.43
C VAL A 142 -5.12 -2.36 13.21
N VAL A 143 -4.59 -2.98 12.16
CA VAL A 143 -3.16 -2.91 11.84
C VAL A 143 -2.80 -1.51 11.36
N ASP A 144 -3.60 -0.94 10.46
CA ASP A 144 -3.41 0.42 9.98
C ASP A 144 -3.43 1.43 11.13
N PHE A 145 -4.41 1.31 12.03
CA PHE A 145 -4.48 2.11 13.25
C PHE A 145 -3.20 1.99 14.10
N SER A 146 -2.67 0.78 14.30
CA SER A 146 -1.45 0.57 15.08
C SER A 146 -0.20 1.17 14.44
N ILE A 147 -0.10 1.13 13.10
CA ILE A 147 1.00 1.74 12.35
C ILE A 147 0.93 3.26 12.50
N ASN A 148 -0.26 3.83 12.29
CA ASN A 148 -0.46 5.26 12.40
C ASN A 148 -0.18 5.78 13.82
N TYR A 149 -0.63 5.06 14.85
CA TYR A 149 -0.32 5.38 16.24
C TYR A 149 1.19 5.34 16.54
N LYS A 150 1.91 4.35 16.00
CA LYS A 150 3.37 4.28 16.16
C LYS A 150 4.09 5.42 15.43
N ALA A 151 3.62 5.77 14.23
CA ALA A 151 4.15 6.90 13.48
C ALA A 151 3.92 8.23 14.23
N GLU A 152 2.76 8.42 14.87
CA GLU A 152 2.47 9.59 15.70
C GLU A 152 3.47 9.71 16.86
N ILE A 153 3.74 8.61 17.58
CA ILE A 153 4.73 8.59 18.66
C ILE A 153 6.14 8.92 18.14
N GLU A 154 6.54 8.35 17.00
CA GLU A 154 7.86 8.62 16.40
C GLU A 154 7.99 10.08 15.96
N ILE A 155 6.92 10.69 15.42
CA ILE A 155 6.90 12.11 15.07
C ILE A 155 7.07 12.99 16.31
N ASP A 156 6.34 12.68 17.39
CA ASP A 156 6.45 13.40 18.67
C ASP A 156 7.87 13.29 19.26
N ASP A 157 8.51 12.12 19.15
CA ASP A 157 9.91 11.94 19.56
C ASP A 157 10.88 12.79 18.72
N VAL A 158 10.72 12.77 17.39
CA VAL A 158 11.52 13.62 16.48
C VAL A 158 11.32 15.10 16.78
N GLN A 159 10.09 15.54 17.07
CA GLN A 159 9.79 16.92 17.46
C GLN A 159 10.49 17.30 18.78
N ARG A 160 10.50 16.40 19.77
CA ARG A 160 11.23 16.62 21.03
C ARG A 160 12.73 16.78 20.79
N HIS A 161 13.33 15.94 19.95
CA HIS A 161 14.74 16.07 19.61
C HIS A 161 15.06 17.36 18.85
N LEU A 162 14.20 17.78 17.91
CA LEU A 162 14.34 19.06 17.21
C LEU A 162 14.31 20.25 18.18
N HIS A 163 13.33 20.29 19.09
CA HIS A 163 13.24 21.36 20.07
C HIS A 163 14.46 21.39 21.01
N HIS A 164 14.99 20.22 21.39
CA HIS A 164 16.22 20.14 22.18
C HIS A 164 17.43 20.73 21.43
N LEU A 165 17.56 20.44 20.13
CA LEU A 165 18.62 21.00 19.29
C LEU A 165 18.47 22.53 19.12
N GLU A 166 17.24 23.03 18.97
CA GLU A 166 16.98 24.47 18.90
C GLU A 166 17.46 25.20 20.16
N LEU A 167 17.20 24.63 21.34
CA LEU A 167 17.67 25.17 22.61
C LEU A 167 19.21 25.15 22.70
N GLN A 168 19.87 24.06 22.30
CA GLN A 168 21.33 23.99 22.27
C GLN A 168 21.95 25.05 21.34
N VAL A 169 21.36 25.27 20.17
CA VAL A 169 21.82 26.30 19.22
C VAL A 169 21.67 27.70 19.81
N ALA A 170 20.56 27.98 20.50
CA ALA A 170 20.35 29.25 21.19
C ALA A 170 21.40 29.51 22.27
N ASP A 171 21.70 28.51 23.10
CA ASP A 171 22.73 28.59 24.15
C ASP A 171 24.12 28.86 23.56
N ILE A 172 24.50 28.15 22.49
CA ILE A 172 25.76 28.37 21.78
C ILE A 172 25.83 29.81 21.24
N HIS A 173 24.71 30.32 20.71
CA HIS A 173 24.64 31.69 20.19
C HIS A 173 24.88 32.72 21.30
N GLU A 174 24.31 32.50 22.50
CA GLU A 174 24.52 33.36 23.66
C GLU A 174 25.97 33.31 24.16
N MET A 175 26.58 32.13 24.22
CA MET A 175 27.99 31.96 24.60
C MET A 175 28.93 32.71 23.63
N LEU A 176 28.67 32.64 22.32
CA LEU A 176 29.44 33.36 21.32
C LEU A 176 29.32 34.88 21.48
N GLN A 177 28.12 35.40 21.77
CA GLN A 177 27.93 36.83 22.05
C GLN A 177 28.71 37.29 23.29
N LYS A 178 28.67 36.52 24.38
CA LYS A 178 29.42 36.81 25.62
C LYS A 178 30.93 36.77 25.42
N LEU A 179 31.43 35.86 24.58
CA LEU A 179 32.86 35.81 24.24
C LEU A 179 33.27 37.02 23.41
N HIS A 180 32.47 37.39 22.40
CA HIS A 180 32.72 38.60 21.61
C HIS A 180 32.71 39.86 22.50
N SER A 181 31.74 40.04 23.40
CA SER A 181 31.69 41.22 24.25
C SER A 181 32.92 41.36 25.17
N LYS A 182 33.40 40.23 25.75
CA LYS A 182 34.62 40.22 26.58
C LYS A 182 35.88 40.54 25.78
N GLN A 183 35.99 40.08 24.53
CA GLN A 183 37.12 40.42 23.67
C GLN A 183 37.13 41.92 23.32
N THR A 184 35.96 42.51 23.07
CA THR A 184 35.85 43.95 22.78
C THR A 184 36.20 44.81 24.00
N GLU A 185 35.86 44.37 25.22
CA GLU A 185 36.25 45.06 26.47
C GLU A 185 37.75 44.94 26.79
N GLN A 186 38.40 43.80 26.46
CA GLN A 186 39.85 43.64 26.65
C GLN A 186 40.71 44.38 25.61
N GLN A 187 40.14 44.83 24.50
CA GLN A 187 40.85 45.55 23.43
C GLN A 187 40.80 47.08 23.54
N ASN A 188 40.07 47.64 24.50
CA ASN A 188 39.98 49.09 24.70
C ASN A 188 40.45 49.48 26.12
N PRO A 189 41.74 49.84 26.32
CA PRO A 189 42.28 50.23 27.63
C PRO A 189 41.78 51.60 28.11
#